data_AF-A0A8T4R671-F1
#
_entry.id   AF-A0A8T4R671-F1
#
_cell.length_a   1.000
_cell.length_b   1.000
_cell.length_c   1.000
_cell.angle_alpha   90.00
_cell.angle_beta   90.00
_cell.angle_gamma   90.00
#
_symmetry.space_group_name_H-M   'P 1'
#
loop_
_entity.id
_entity.type
_entity.pdbx_description
1 polymer ?
#
loop_
_entity_poly.entity_id
_entity_poly.type
_entity_poly.pdbx_seq_one_letter_code
_entity_poly.pdbx_strand_id
1 'polypeptide(L)'
;MKETETREFKKSTSELKEAIISLVAILNKHGKGQLYFGIDNSGNCVGTNCTENTLREISQTIANSIEPKIYPKLEMISRKDKKIIKIAFVGDNKPYYAFGRAYMRVADENRQLSSRELERMIIHKSRSNWEEELSEKNINDIKVKLLKEYVQKANAVKNWLFRSVLPFRRYPPRYPLRYPPSFNRIRAKDYLRN
;
A
#
# COMPACT_ATOMS: atom_id res chain seq x y z
N MET A 1 3.71 -24.19 9.33
CA MET A 1 3.86 -22.95 8.54
C MET A 1 3.70 -21.80 9.52
N LYS A 2 4.45 -20.69 9.47
CA LYS A 2 4.31 -19.63 10.49
C LYS A 2 3.51 -18.45 9.97
N GLU A 3 2.67 -17.90 10.84
CA GLU A 3 1.95 -16.65 10.62
C GLU A 3 2.92 -15.46 10.66
N THR A 4 2.61 -14.40 9.91
CA THR A 4 3.46 -13.20 9.83
C THR A 4 2.58 -11.97 9.64
N GLU A 5 3.16 -10.75 9.70
CA GLU A 5 2.40 -9.53 9.44
C GLU A 5 1.79 -9.44 8.02
N THR A 6 2.21 -10.31 7.09
CA THR A 6 1.67 -10.37 5.71
C THR A 6 1.01 -11.70 5.37
N ARG A 7 0.88 -12.60 6.34
CA ARG A 7 0.31 -13.93 6.14
C ARG A 7 -0.64 -14.23 7.28
N GLU A 8 -1.91 -14.45 6.94
CA GLU A 8 -2.98 -14.78 7.87
C GLU A 8 -3.43 -16.23 7.69
N PHE A 9 -3.73 -16.92 8.79
CA PHE A 9 -4.33 -18.26 8.77
C PHE A 9 -5.74 -18.26 9.37
N LYS A 10 -6.63 -19.03 8.74
CA LYS A 10 -7.97 -19.36 9.23
C LYS A 10 -8.23 -20.84 9.07
N LYS A 11 -8.87 -21.43 10.08
CA LYS A 11 -9.17 -22.85 10.11
C LYS A 11 -10.21 -23.19 9.04
N SER A 12 -11.23 -22.35 8.88
CA SER A 12 -12.34 -22.58 7.95
C SER A 12 -12.94 -21.28 7.40
N THR A 13 -13.71 -21.42 6.31
CA THR A 13 -14.43 -20.30 5.66
C THR A 13 -15.52 -19.69 6.54
N SER A 14 -15.89 -20.32 7.64
CA SER A 14 -16.76 -19.73 8.67
C SER A 14 -16.18 -18.46 9.29
N GLU A 15 -14.85 -18.30 9.27
CA GLU A 15 -14.13 -17.13 9.79
C GLU A 15 -13.91 -16.05 8.71
N LEU A 16 -14.70 -16.08 7.62
CA LEU A 16 -14.49 -15.19 6.47
C LEU A 16 -14.57 -13.71 6.84
N LYS A 17 -15.42 -13.34 7.81
CA LYS A 17 -15.54 -11.97 8.27
C LYS A 17 -14.24 -11.48 8.94
N GLU A 18 -13.70 -12.27 9.86
CA GLU A 18 -12.42 -12.03 10.54
C GLU A 18 -11.27 -12.03 9.54
N ALA A 19 -11.33 -12.92 8.54
CA ALA A 19 -10.35 -12.99 7.47
C ALA A 19 -10.32 -11.72 6.62
N ILE A 20 -11.48 -11.14 6.30
CA ILE A 20 -11.61 -9.87 5.56
C ILE A 20 -11.03 -8.71 6.36
N ILE A 21 -11.29 -8.65 7.67
CA ILE A 21 -10.70 -7.63 8.56
C ILE A 21 -9.17 -7.74 8.54
N SER A 22 -8.65 -8.96 8.65
CA SER A 22 -7.20 -9.22 8.61
C SER A 22 -6.60 -8.83 7.27
N LEU A 23 -7.27 -9.16 6.16
CA LEU A 23 -6.87 -8.77 4.81
C LEU A 23 -6.74 -7.25 4.70
N VAL A 24 -7.75 -6.49 5.12
CA VAL A 24 -7.72 -5.02 5.09
C VAL A 24 -6.62 -4.44 5.98
N ALA A 25 -6.44 -5.00 7.18
CA ALA A 25 -5.38 -4.59 8.09
C ALA A 25 -3.98 -4.76 7.47
N ILE A 26 -3.74 -5.88 6.79
CA ILE A 26 -2.51 -6.17 6.07
C ILE A 26 -2.35 -5.25 4.86
N LEU A 27 -3.41 -4.99 4.08
CA LEU A 27 -3.37 -4.03 2.97
C LEU A 27 -2.98 -2.63 3.45
N ASN A 28 -3.62 -2.13 4.50
CA ASN A 28 -3.32 -0.79 5.01
C ASN A 28 -1.88 -0.66 5.52
N LYS A 29 -1.32 -1.70 6.12
CA LYS A 29 0.07 -1.70 6.56
C LYS A 29 1.06 -1.92 5.41
N HIS A 30 0.95 -3.05 4.71
CA HIS A 30 1.96 -3.56 3.79
C HIS A 30 1.61 -3.44 2.30
N GLY A 31 0.34 -3.18 1.96
CA GLY A 31 -0.15 -3.08 0.57
C GLY A 31 -0.26 -4.42 -0.16
N LYS A 32 0.18 -5.53 0.44
CA LYS A 32 0.03 -6.88 -0.10
C LYS A 32 0.10 -7.93 0.99
N GLY A 33 -0.47 -9.11 0.73
CA GLY A 33 -0.42 -10.22 1.67
C GLY A 33 -1.03 -11.51 1.12
N GLN A 34 -1.10 -12.49 2.01
CA GLN A 34 -1.66 -13.80 1.76
C GLN A 34 -2.58 -14.21 2.92
N LEU A 35 -3.74 -14.78 2.59
CA LEU A 35 -4.67 -15.36 3.54
C LEU A 35 -4.89 -16.82 3.15
N TYR A 36 -4.92 -17.71 4.13
CA TYR A 36 -5.16 -19.14 3.91
C TYR A 36 -6.34 -19.64 4.74
N PHE A 37 -7.23 -20.41 4.11
CA PHE A 37 -8.24 -21.21 4.80
C PHE A 37 -7.85 -22.69 4.81
N GLY A 38 -8.18 -23.39 5.89
CA GLY A 38 -7.80 -24.79 6.09
C GLY A 38 -6.47 -24.97 6.82
N ILE A 39 -5.97 -23.92 7.48
CA ILE A 39 -4.76 -23.94 8.31
C ILE A 39 -5.10 -23.39 9.70
N ASP A 40 -4.75 -24.12 10.76
CA ASP A 40 -4.96 -23.65 12.13
C ASP A 40 -3.92 -22.61 12.56
N ASN A 41 -4.12 -21.99 13.73
CA ASN A 41 -3.21 -20.97 14.28
C ASN A 41 -1.80 -21.52 14.60
N SER A 42 -1.66 -22.84 14.75
CA SER A 42 -0.36 -23.51 14.91
C SER A 42 0.34 -23.76 13.57
N GLY A 43 -0.33 -23.47 12.46
CA GLY A 43 0.19 -23.66 11.11
C GLY A 43 0.06 -25.07 10.56
N ASN A 44 -0.82 -25.89 11.15
CA ASN A 44 -1.13 -27.24 10.68
C ASN A 44 -2.24 -27.20 9.62
N CYS A 45 -2.10 -28.02 8.59
CA CYS A 45 -3.13 -28.19 7.58
C CYS A 45 -4.27 -29.03 8.17
N VAL A 46 -5.42 -28.42 8.42
CA VAL A 46 -6.65 -29.10 8.83
C VAL A 46 -7.49 -29.51 7.64
N GLY A 47 -7.39 -28.76 6.53
CA GLY A 47 -8.17 -28.95 5.32
C GLY A 47 -9.51 -28.21 5.38
N THR A 48 -10.08 -27.90 4.22
CA THR A 48 -11.41 -27.32 4.10
C THR A 48 -12.17 -27.97 2.95
N ASN A 49 -13.47 -28.18 3.13
CA ASN A 49 -14.35 -28.62 2.06
C ASN A 49 -14.68 -27.42 1.18
N CYS A 50 -13.92 -27.23 0.11
CA CYS A 50 -14.11 -26.13 -0.82
C CYS A 50 -14.36 -26.64 -2.24
N THR A 51 -15.37 -26.05 -2.87
CA THR A 51 -15.70 -26.22 -4.28
C THR A 51 -15.40 -24.92 -5.03
N GLU A 52 -15.56 -24.93 -6.36
CA GLU A 52 -15.48 -23.69 -7.14
C GLU A 52 -16.53 -22.66 -6.73
N ASN A 53 -17.72 -23.10 -6.30
CA ASN A 53 -18.75 -22.21 -5.79
C ASN A 53 -18.29 -21.50 -4.50
N THR A 54 -17.60 -22.20 -3.61
CA THR A 54 -17.00 -21.60 -2.40
C THR A 54 -16.02 -20.47 -2.76
N LEU A 55 -15.19 -20.65 -3.80
CA LEU A 55 -14.26 -19.60 -4.24
C LEU A 55 -15.01 -18.37 -4.77
N ARG A 56 -16.07 -18.59 -5.55
CA ARG A 56 -16.91 -17.51 -6.09
C ARG A 56 -17.57 -16.71 -4.98
N GLU A 57 -18.14 -17.39 -3.99
CA GLU A 57 -18.74 -16.77 -2.81
C GLU A 57 -17.71 -15.92 -2.05
N ILE A 58 -16.54 -16.48 -1.73
CA ILE A 58 -15.47 -15.74 -1.05
C ILE A 58 -15.06 -14.50 -1.85
N SER A 59 -14.86 -14.64 -3.16
CA SER A 59 -14.48 -13.52 -4.03
C SER A 59 -15.53 -12.40 -3.99
N GLN A 60 -16.81 -12.76 -4.07
CA GLN A 60 -17.91 -11.79 -4.04
C GLN A 60 -18.02 -11.12 -2.67
N THR A 61 -17.90 -11.88 -1.57
CA THR A 61 -17.93 -11.34 -0.22
C THR A 61 -16.77 -10.37 0.00
N ILE A 62 -15.55 -10.69 -0.44
CA ILE A 62 -14.40 -9.77 -0.36
C ILE A 62 -14.70 -8.47 -1.12
N ALA A 63 -15.15 -8.58 -2.38
CA ALA A 63 -15.42 -7.40 -3.21
C ALA A 63 -16.55 -6.51 -2.67
N ASN A 64 -17.54 -7.09 -1.98
CA ASN A 64 -18.67 -6.35 -1.40
C ASN A 64 -18.36 -5.79 0.00
N SER A 65 -17.39 -6.36 0.71
CA SER A 65 -17.08 -5.99 2.09
C SER A 65 -15.94 -4.99 2.20
N ILE A 66 -15.16 -4.80 1.13
CA ILE A 66 -13.97 -3.95 1.11
C ILE A 66 -14.16 -2.76 0.19
N GLU A 67 -13.85 -1.57 0.69
CA GLU A 67 -13.79 -0.33 -0.08
C GLU A 67 -12.41 0.34 0.15
N PRO A 68 -11.69 0.81 -0.88
CA PRO A 68 -11.91 0.55 -2.31
C PRO A 68 -11.91 -0.93 -2.64
N LYS A 69 -12.71 -1.32 -3.64
CA LYS A 69 -12.83 -2.73 -4.05
C LYS A 69 -11.47 -3.31 -4.45
N ILE A 70 -11.29 -4.59 -4.12
CA ILE A 70 -10.13 -5.38 -4.52
C ILE A 70 -10.59 -6.70 -5.15
N TYR A 71 -9.75 -7.24 -6.04
CA TYR A 71 -9.99 -8.50 -6.72
C TYR A 71 -8.79 -9.42 -6.51
N PRO A 72 -8.74 -10.15 -5.37
CA PRO A 72 -7.60 -11.00 -5.05
C PRO A 72 -7.54 -12.24 -5.93
N LYS A 73 -6.36 -12.85 -6.02
CA LYS A 73 -6.16 -14.15 -6.68
C LYS A 73 -6.46 -15.29 -5.70
N LEU A 74 -7.48 -16.10 -6.00
CA LEU A 74 -7.87 -17.27 -5.23
C LEU A 74 -7.36 -18.54 -5.90
N GLU A 75 -6.76 -19.45 -5.12
CA GLU A 75 -6.25 -20.74 -5.58
C GLU A 75 -6.67 -21.84 -4.58
N MET A 76 -7.20 -22.96 -5.08
CA MET A 76 -7.29 -24.20 -4.31
C MET A 76 -5.97 -24.95 -4.43
N ILE A 77 -5.38 -25.33 -3.30
CA ILE A 77 -4.09 -26.03 -3.25
C ILE A 77 -4.28 -27.33 -2.46
N SER A 78 -3.69 -28.42 -2.93
CA SER A 78 -3.58 -29.65 -2.14
C SER A 78 -2.27 -29.64 -1.34
N ARG A 79 -2.35 -29.87 -0.04
CA ARG A 79 -1.17 -29.93 0.83
C ARG A 79 -1.37 -30.95 1.95
N LYS A 80 -0.43 -31.90 2.09
CA LYS A 80 -0.55 -33.03 3.02
C LYS A 80 -1.91 -33.75 2.84
N ASP A 81 -2.27 -33.99 1.58
CA ASP A 81 -3.53 -34.61 1.15
C ASP A 81 -4.81 -33.90 1.60
N LYS A 82 -4.68 -32.61 1.95
CA LYS A 82 -5.79 -31.76 2.37
C LYS A 82 -5.92 -30.57 1.44
N LYS A 83 -7.16 -30.27 1.03
CA LYS A 83 -7.47 -29.08 0.24
C LYS A 83 -7.46 -27.84 1.14
N ILE A 84 -6.77 -26.80 0.69
CA ILE A 84 -6.71 -25.48 1.33
C ILE A 84 -7.02 -24.40 0.30
N ILE A 85 -7.50 -23.24 0.75
CA ILE A 85 -7.69 -22.07 -0.12
C ILE A 85 -6.58 -21.08 0.20
N LYS A 86 -5.91 -20.57 -0.84
CA LYS A 86 -4.96 -19.47 -0.73
C LYS A 86 -5.52 -18.25 -1.46
N ILE A 87 -5.44 -17.10 -0.80
CA ILE A 87 -5.91 -15.82 -1.31
C ILE A 87 -4.72 -14.87 -1.30
N ALA A 88 -4.24 -14.47 -2.46
CA ALA A 88 -3.17 -13.49 -2.61
C ALA A 88 -3.76 -12.14 -3.04
N PHE A 89 -3.40 -11.08 -2.32
CA PHE A 89 -3.99 -9.75 -2.51
C PHE A 89 -2.91 -8.67 -2.53
N VAL A 90 -3.15 -7.63 -3.32
CA VAL A 90 -2.31 -6.44 -3.46
C VAL A 90 -3.21 -5.22 -3.67
N GLY A 91 -2.78 -4.07 -3.18
CA GLY A 91 -3.51 -2.82 -3.29
C GLY A 91 -2.71 -1.62 -2.77
N ASP A 92 -2.84 -0.49 -3.46
CA ASP A 92 -2.18 0.78 -3.19
C ASP A 92 -3.17 1.93 -2.88
N ASN A 93 -4.47 1.68 -3.00
CA ASN A 93 -5.53 2.66 -2.80
C ASN A 93 -5.92 2.88 -1.32
N LYS A 94 -4.93 2.90 -0.41
CA LYS A 94 -5.16 3.15 1.02
C LYS A 94 -5.91 4.49 1.26
N PRO A 95 -6.69 4.65 2.34
CA PRO A 95 -7.07 3.61 3.28
C PRO A 95 -8.10 2.65 2.67
N TYR A 96 -7.93 1.37 2.96
CA TYR A 96 -8.93 0.32 2.75
C TYR A 96 -9.80 0.17 4.01
N TYR A 97 -11.07 -0.13 3.80
CA TYR A 97 -12.08 -0.32 4.83
C TYR A 97 -12.66 -1.72 4.69
N ALA A 98 -12.91 -2.39 5.82
CA ALA A 98 -13.71 -3.61 5.90
C ALA A 98 -15.00 -3.26 6.65
N PHE A 99 -16.16 -3.48 6.02
CA PHE A 99 -17.47 -3.22 6.63
C PHE A 99 -17.58 -1.77 7.18
N GLY A 100 -17.09 -0.80 6.42
CA GLY A 100 -17.12 0.63 6.77
C GLY A 100 -16.09 1.07 7.82
N ARG A 101 -15.19 0.20 8.28
CA ARG A 101 -14.16 0.53 9.28
C ARG A 101 -12.76 0.24 8.75
N ALA A 102 -11.82 1.12 9.07
CA ALA A 102 -10.42 0.95 8.70
C ALA A 102 -9.66 0.21 9.82
N TYR A 103 -8.85 -0.77 9.42
CA TYR A 103 -7.99 -1.55 10.33
C TYR A 103 -6.55 -1.46 9.86
N MET A 104 -5.60 -1.63 10.77
CA MET A 104 -4.17 -1.68 10.45
C MET A 104 -3.50 -2.78 11.27
N ARG A 105 -2.64 -3.56 10.61
CA ARG A 105 -1.84 -4.60 11.26
C ARG A 105 -0.81 -3.96 12.19
N VAL A 106 -0.76 -4.44 13.42
CA VAL A 106 0.27 -4.10 14.40
C VAL A 106 0.73 -5.42 15.02
N ALA A 107 1.96 -5.84 14.71
CA ALA A 107 2.44 -7.17 15.06
C ALA A 107 1.50 -8.28 14.55
N ASP A 108 0.98 -9.10 15.43
CA ASP A 108 0.05 -10.20 15.16
C ASP A 108 -1.44 -9.80 15.25
N GLU A 109 -1.74 -8.53 15.57
CA GLU A 109 -3.12 -8.08 15.79
C GLU A 109 -3.63 -7.11 14.72
N ASN A 110 -4.97 -7.13 14.54
CA ASN A 110 -5.69 -6.22 13.66
C ASN A 110 -6.32 -5.10 14.49
N ARG A 111 -5.70 -3.90 14.48
CA ARG A 111 -6.19 -2.77 15.27
C ARG A 111 -7.12 -1.88 14.44
N GLN A 112 -8.31 -1.58 14.95
CA GLN A 112 -9.18 -0.57 14.33
C GLN A 112 -8.51 0.81 14.46
N LEU A 113 -8.48 1.56 13.35
CA LEU A 113 -7.95 2.92 13.34
C LEU A 113 -8.95 3.88 13.98
N SER A 114 -8.44 4.78 14.82
CA SER A 114 -9.19 5.95 15.27
C SER A 114 -9.36 6.96 14.14
N SER A 115 -10.35 7.86 14.24
CA SER A 115 -10.58 8.92 13.26
C SER A 115 -9.32 9.77 13.02
N ARG A 116 -8.58 10.09 14.09
CA ARG A 116 -7.33 10.88 14.01
C ARG A 116 -6.21 10.14 13.30
N GLU A 117 -6.14 8.82 13.42
CA GLU A 117 -5.14 8.00 12.71
C GLU A 117 -5.48 7.86 11.23
N LEU A 118 -6.76 7.65 10.93
CA LEU A 118 -7.28 7.59 9.58
C LEU A 118 -7.03 8.92 8.84
N GLU A 119 -7.32 10.05 9.49
CA GLU A 119 -7.05 11.39 8.96
C GLU A 119 -5.57 11.58 8.61
N ARG A 120 -4.66 11.19 9.52
CA ARG A 120 -3.21 11.23 9.22
C ARG A 120 -2.84 10.39 8.01
N MET A 121 -3.43 9.22 7.85
CA MET A 121 -3.18 8.33 6.71
C MET A 121 -3.63 8.97 5.39
N ILE A 122 -4.81 9.60 5.37
CA ILE A 122 -5.36 10.29 4.20
C ILE A 122 -4.48 11.48 3.80
N ILE A 123 -4.06 12.31 4.76
CA ILE A 123 -3.20 13.48 4.51
C ILE A 123 -1.83 13.05 3.96
N HIS A 124 -1.23 11.97 4.49
CA HIS A 124 0.05 11.49 3.98
C HIS A 124 -0.04 11.01 2.54
N LYS A 125 -1.13 10.32 2.18
CA LYS A 125 -1.36 9.89 0.79
C LYS A 125 -1.53 11.08 -0.14
N SER A 126 -2.36 12.06 0.22
CA SER A 126 -2.63 13.22 -0.65
C SER A 126 -1.37 14.06 -0.91
N ARG A 127 -0.53 14.28 0.11
CA ARG A 127 0.75 14.99 -0.04
C ARG A 127 1.73 14.24 -0.94
N SER A 128 1.83 12.92 -0.77
CA SER A 128 2.71 12.09 -1.60
C SER A 128 2.29 12.16 -3.07
N ASN A 129 0.99 12.07 -3.35
CA ASN A 129 0.48 12.21 -4.73
C ASN A 129 0.83 13.58 -5.33
N TRP A 130 0.57 14.69 -4.63
CA TRP A 130 0.89 16.02 -5.18
C TRP A 130 2.39 16.23 -5.40
N GLU A 131 3.25 15.73 -4.51
CA GLU A 131 4.70 15.90 -4.66
C GLU A 131 5.31 15.04 -5.78
N GLU A 132 4.69 13.91 -6.11
CA GLU A 132 5.19 12.93 -7.08
C GLU A 132 4.50 13.02 -8.45
N GLU A 133 3.34 13.68 -8.52
CA GLU A 133 2.64 13.91 -9.78
C GLU A 133 3.48 14.77 -10.74
N LEU A 134 3.55 14.29 -11.99
CA LEU A 134 4.17 15.04 -13.07
C LEU A 134 3.30 16.25 -13.39
N SER A 135 3.92 17.43 -13.36
CA SER A 135 3.28 18.63 -13.86
C SER A 135 3.07 18.51 -15.37
N GLU A 136 2.03 19.17 -15.89
CA GLU A 136 1.85 19.40 -17.32
C GLU A 136 2.94 20.32 -17.90
N LYS A 137 3.72 20.97 -17.04
CA LYS A 137 4.77 21.92 -17.39
C LYS A 137 6.12 21.25 -17.67
N ASN A 138 6.88 21.89 -18.53
CA ASN A 138 8.24 21.50 -18.89
C ASN A 138 9.26 22.23 -18.02
N ILE A 139 10.52 21.78 -18.03
CA ILE A 139 11.66 22.43 -17.37
C ILE A 139 11.78 23.90 -17.81
N ASN A 140 11.47 24.18 -19.08
CA ASN A 140 11.53 25.53 -19.63
C ASN A 140 10.49 26.50 -19.02
N ASP A 141 9.43 25.98 -18.37
CA ASP A 141 8.41 26.80 -17.71
C ASP A 141 8.82 27.23 -16.30
N ILE A 142 9.99 26.76 -15.81
CA ILE A 142 10.52 27.15 -14.50
C ILE A 142 10.95 28.61 -14.55
N LYS A 143 10.31 29.44 -13.74
CA LYS A 143 10.73 30.83 -13.52
C LYS A 143 12.00 30.87 -12.67
N VAL A 144 13.16 30.97 -13.31
CA VAL A 144 14.49 30.98 -12.66
C VAL A 144 14.58 32.04 -11.55
N LYS A 145 13.95 33.21 -11.73
CA LYS A 145 13.91 34.26 -10.70
C LYS A 145 13.25 33.76 -9.41
N LEU A 146 12.07 33.16 -9.51
CA LEU A 146 11.32 32.62 -8.37
C LEU A 146 12.10 31.47 -7.69
N LEU A 147 12.74 30.60 -8.49
CA LEU A 147 13.57 29.53 -7.96
C LEU A 147 14.75 30.07 -7.14
N LYS A 148 15.44 31.11 -7.64
CA LYS A 148 16.55 31.77 -6.93
C LYS A 148 16.07 32.39 -5.61
N GLU A 149 14.96 33.11 -5.62
CA GLU A 149 14.36 33.71 -4.41
C GLU A 149 13.99 32.64 -3.38
N TYR A 150 13.42 31.51 -3.82
CA TYR A 150 13.08 30.41 -2.93
C TYR A 150 14.31 29.77 -2.28
N VAL A 151 15.35 29.49 -3.07
CA VAL A 151 16.62 28.93 -2.54
C VAL A 151 17.26 29.89 -1.54
N GLN A 152 17.25 31.20 -1.82
CA GLN A 152 17.77 32.21 -0.90
C GLN A 152 16.98 32.24 0.41
N LYS A 153 15.64 32.21 0.35
CA LYS A 153 14.78 32.14 1.55
C LYS A 153 15.04 30.85 2.35
N ALA A 154 15.17 29.71 1.68
CA ALA A 154 15.45 28.43 2.34
C ALA A 154 16.81 28.45 3.07
N ASN A 155 17.85 29.01 2.46
CA ASN A 155 19.18 29.16 3.06
C ASN A 155 19.22 30.19 4.20
N ALA A 156 18.28 31.13 4.25
CA ALA A 156 18.18 32.10 5.35
C ALA A 156 17.49 31.51 6.60
N VAL A 157 16.54 30.60 6.41
CA VAL A 157 15.75 29.99 7.50
C VAL A 157 16.44 28.75 8.10
N LYS A 158 17.24 28.03 7.31
CA LYS A 158 18.09 26.94 7.79
C LYS A 158 19.49 27.19 7.26
N ASN A 159 20.49 26.97 8.11
CA ASN A 159 21.93 26.98 7.80
C ASN A 159 22.29 25.81 6.83
N TRP A 160 21.51 25.64 5.76
CA TRP A 160 21.70 24.69 4.69
C TRP A 160 22.70 25.31 3.73
N LEU A 161 23.92 24.76 3.72
CA LEU A 161 24.93 25.05 2.72
C LEU A 161 24.48 24.48 1.36
N PHE A 162 23.51 25.12 0.69
CA PHE A 162 23.44 25.05 -0.77
C PHE A 162 24.58 25.89 -1.34
N ARG A 163 25.83 25.40 -1.18
CA ARG A 163 26.96 25.89 -1.97
C ARG A 163 26.71 25.45 -3.41
N SER A 164 26.35 26.41 -4.25
CA SER A 164 26.43 26.41 -5.72
C SER A 164 26.60 25.02 -6.35
N VAL A 165 25.49 24.33 -6.63
CA VAL A 165 25.52 23.09 -7.39
C VAL A 165 25.49 23.43 -8.88
N LEU A 166 26.66 23.48 -9.50
CA LEU A 166 26.91 22.80 -10.78
C LEU A 166 28.33 22.20 -10.67
N PRO A 167 28.59 20.95 -11.13
CA PRO A 167 27.73 20.04 -11.86
C PRO A 167 27.24 18.86 -10.99
N PHE A 168 26.19 18.20 -11.48
CA PHE A 168 25.68 16.89 -11.08
C PHE A 168 26.75 15.95 -10.48
N ARG A 169 26.90 15.93 -9.15
CA ARG A 169 27.59 14.83 -8.47
C ARG A 169 26.55 13.75 -8.21
N ARG A 170 26.63 12.66 -8.97
CA ARG A 170 25.79 11.47 -8.85
C ARG A 170 25.79 11.01 -7.39
N TYR A 171 24.73 11.28 -6.64
CA TYR A 171 24.42 10.48 -5.48
C TYR A 171 23.93 9.11 -5.98
N PRO A 172 24.52 7.99 -5.55
CA PRO A 172 24.00 6.70 -5.92
C PRO A 172 22.58 6.58 -5.34
N PRO A 173 21.59 6.14 -6.14
CA PRO A 173 20.22 6.08 -5.67
C PRO A 173 20.11 4.97 -4.61
N ARG A 174 19.56 5.29 -3.43
CA ARG A 174 19.28 4.30 -2.37
C ARG A 174 18.09 3.38 -2.69
N TYR A 175 17.56 3.45 -3.91
CA TYR A 175 16.57 2.53 -4.45
C TYR A 175 16.81 2.38 -5.96
N PRO A 176 16.62 1.19 -6.56
CA PRO A 176 16.84 1.02 -7.99
C PRO A 176 15.77 1.81 -8.76
N LEU A 177 16.16 2.98 -9.26
CA LEU A 177 15.36 3.76 -10.20
C LEU A 177 15.40 3.07 -11.56
N ARG A 178 14.36 2.31 -11.88
CA ARG A 178 14.03 2.02 -13.27
C ARG A 178 13.45 3.30 -13.88
N TYR A 179 14.30 4.12 -14.49
CA TYR A 179 13.82 5.15 -15.40
C TYR A 179 13.65 4.55 -16.79
N PRO A 180 12.42 4.47 -17.36
CA PRO A 180 12.29 4.38 -18.80
C PRO A 180 12.74 5.71 -19.45
N PRO A 181 13.31 5.65 -20.66
CA PRO A 181 13.91 6.80 -21.32
C PRO A 181 12.83 7.78 -21.82
N SER A 182 13.13 9.08 -21.65
CA SER A 182 12.44 10.29 -22.16
C SER A 182 11.23 10.82 -21.37
N PHE A 183 11.46 11.71 -20.40
CA PHE A 183 10.41 12.64 -19.94
C PHE A 183 10.98 14.02 -19.55
N ASN A 184 10.69 15.02 -20.40
CA ASN A 184 10.92 16.46 -20.19
C ASN A 184 9.87 17.10 -19.25
N ARG A 185 9.43 16.42 -18.18
CA ARG A 185 8.39 16.94 -17.27
C ARG A 185 8.92 17.08 -15.85
N ILE A 186 8.52 18.17 -15.18
CA ILE A 186 8.92 18.51 -13.81
C ILE A 186 7.87 18.05 -12.80
N ARG A 187 8.25 17.84 -11.53
CA ARG A 187 7.29 17.48 -10.48
C ARG A 187 6.47 18.69 -10.05
N ALA A 188 5.21 18.49 -9.68
CA ALA A 188 4.32 19.61 -9.33
C ALA A 188 4.84 20.48 -8.18
N LYS A 189 5.58 19.90 -7.22
CA LYS A 189 6.21 20.63 -6.11
C LYS A 189 7.33 21.60 -6.52
N ASP A 190 7.97 21.37 -7.67
CA ASP A 190 9.01 22.27 -8.19
C ASP A 190 8.38 23.56 -8.74
N TYR A 191 7.05 23.57 -8.92
CA TYR A 191 6.27 24.74 -9.26
C TYR A 191 5.73 25.42 -8.00
N LEU A 192 6.59 26.24 -7.39
CA LEU A 192 6.20 27.10 -6.26
C LEU A 192 5.08 28.05 -6.71
N ARG A 193 3.88 27.92 -6.12
CA ARG A 193 2.80 28.90 -6.29
C ARG A 193 3.07 30.12 -5.40
N ASN A 194 2.76 31.29 -5.97
CA ASN A 194 2.67 32.59 -5.32
C ASN A 194 1.84 32.56 -4.04
#